data_AF-U9U3M6-F1
#
_entry.id   AF-U9U3M6-F1
#
_cell.length_a   1.000
_cell.length_b   1.000
_cell.length_c   1.000
_cell.angle_alpha   90.00
_cell.angle_beta   90.00
_cell.angle_gamma   90.00
#
_symmetry.space_group_name_H-M   'P 1'
#
loop_
_entity.id
_entity.type
_entity.pdbx_description
1 polymer ?
#
loop_
_entity_poly.entity_id
_entity_poly.type
_entity_poly.pdbx_seq_one_letter_code
_entity_poly.pdbx_strand_id
1 'polypeptide(L)'
;MVLYHIDICNKCGEEYTSTYINWCRSCQINYLKNNFTNWTSGNEKIDDFIRKKQLKFDLYYTIIEWIPYNQFIDIKKIEKNVDNAVTIYSALWNNGSLHYDINKKELTRRPDINVVLKCLNNSQNVINIIDEFLIEV
;
A
#
# COMPACT_ATOMS: atom_id res chain seq x y z
N MET A 1 -29.57 -30.66 -12.53
CA MET A 1 -28.27 -30.57 -11.83
C MET A 1 -27.62 -29.28 -12.30
N VAL A 2 -27.39 -28.32 -11.41
CA VAL A 2 -26.66 -27.08 -11.75
C VAL A 2 -25.21 -27.31 -11.33
N LEU A 3 -24.31 -27.38 -12.29
CA LEU A 3 -22.87 -27.42 -12.04
C LEU A 3 -22.41 -25.96 -11.89
N TYR A 4 -22.03 -25.56 -10.69
CA TYR A 4 -21.31 -24.30 -10.49
C TYR A 4 -19.84 -24.52 -10.83
N HIS A 5 -19.33 -23.73 -11.78
CA HIS A 5 -17.90 -23.65 -12.04
C HIS A 5 -17.29 -22.72 -10.99
N ILE A 6 -16.63 -23.30 -9.98
CA ILE A 6 -15.88 -22.56 -8.97
C ILE A 6 -14.44 -22.50 -9.44
N ASP A 7 -13.93 -21.30 -9.68
CA ASP A 7 -12.52 -21.11 -10.04
C ASP A 7 -11.66 -21.08 -8.79
N ILE A 8 -10.83 -22.11 -8.65
CA ILE A 8 -9.94 -22.28 -7.50
C ILE A 8 -8.58 -21.66 -7.80
N CYS A 9 -8.05 -20.92 -6.82
CA CYS A 9 -6.70 -20.38 -6.86
C CYS A 9 -5.68 -21.52 -6.84
N ASN A 10 -4.87 -21.60 -7.89
CA ASN A 10 -3.83 -22.61 -8.02
C ASN A 10 -2.67 -22.45 -7.01
N LYS A 11 -2.54 -21.29 -6.35
CA LYS A 11 -1.49 -21.02 -5.37
C LYS A 11 -1.83 -21.50 -3.95
N CYS A 12 -3.08 -21.37 -3.52
CA CYS A 12 -3.49 -21.68 -2.15
C CYS A 12 -4.69 -22.63 -2.02
N GLY A 13 -5.34 -22.99 -3.13
CA GLY A 13 -6.51 -23.89 -3.11
C GLY A 13 -7.82 -23.26 -2.64
N GLU A 14 -7.83 -21.95 -2.36
CA GLU A 14 -9.06 -21.21 -2.03
C GLU A 14 -9.72 -20.63 -3.29
N GLU A 15 -11.00 -20.28 -3.22
CA GLU A 15 -11.70 -19.61 -4.33
C GLU A 15 -11.05 -18.26 -4.68
N TYR A 16 -10.98 -17.94 -5.98
CA TYR A 16 -10.60 -16.59 -6.38
C TYR A 16 -11.64 -15.58 -5.91
N THR A 17 -11.16 -14.49 -5.30
CA THR A 17 -12.02 -13.35 -4.94
C THR A 17 -12.52 -12.62 -6.18
N SER A 18 -11.75 -12.62 -7.27
CA SER A 18 -12.22 -12.23 -8.59
C SER A 18 -11.71 -13.22 -9.64
N THR A 19 -12.63 -13.97 -10.23
CA THR A 19 -12.34 -14.92 -11.30
C THR A 19 -11.92 -14.23 -12.60
N TYR A 20 -12.52 -13.08 -12.92
CA TYR A 20 -12.23 -12.30 -14.12
C TYR A 20 -10.74 -11.93 -14.26
N ILE A 21 -10.11 -11.47 -13.17
CA ILE A 21 -8.69 -11.13 -13.13
C ILE A 21 -7.83 -12.20 -12.44
N ASN A 22 -8.42 -13.36 -12.11
CA ASN A 22 -7.77 -14.42 -11.33
C ASN A 22 -7.09 -13.88 -10.05
N TRP A 23 -7.76 -12.99 -9.33
CA TRP A 23 -7.24 -12.39 -8.11
C TRP A 23 -7.69 -13.15 -6.88
N CYS A 24 -6.74 -13.52 -6.02
CA CYS A 24 -6.98 -14.22 -4.76
C CYS A 24 -6.58 -13.32 -3.59
N ARG A 25 -7.57 -12.84 -2.83
CA ARG A 25 -7.35 -11.99 -1.65
C ARG A 25 -6.46 -12.68 -0.61
N SER A 26 -6.66 -13.97 -0.37
CA SER A 26 -5.87 -14.72 0.61
C SER A 26 -4.40 -14.82 0.22
N CYS A 27 -4.10 -15.05 -1.05
CA CYS A 27 -2.73 -14.99 -1.56
C CYS A 27 -2.11 -13.60 -1.39
N GLN A 28 -2.87 -12.53 -1.68
CA GLN A 28 -2.38 -11.17 -1.49
C GLN A 28 -2.11 -10.85 -0.01
N ILE A 29 -3.04 -11.20 0.89
CA ILE A 29 -2.87 -11.03 2.34
C ILE A 29 -1.65 -11.81 2.82
N ASN A 30 -1.46 -13.05 2.38
CA ASN A 30 -0.30 -13.85 2.77
C ASN A 30 1.01 -13.26 2.24
N TYR A 31 1.04 -12.73 1.03
CA TYR A 31 2.19 -12.01 0.51
C TYR A 31 2.53 -10.78 1.36
N LEU A 32 1.54 -9.94 1.68
CA LEU A 32 1.74 -8.77 2.53
C LEU A 32 2.21 -9.18 3.93
N LYS A 33 1.62 -10.25 4.48
CA LYS A 33 2.01 -10.82 5.77
C LYS A 33 3.48 -11.23 5.83
N ASN A 34 3.96 -11.92 4.80
CA ASN A 34 5.33 -12.40 4.72
C ASN A 34 6.35 -11.26 4.49
N ASN A 35 5.93 -10.15 3.87
CA ASN A 35 6.80 -9.01 3.62
C ASN A 35 6.84 -7.99 4.78
N PHE A 36 5.94 -8.08 5.76
CA PHE A 36 5.94 -7.17 6.92
C PHE A 36 7.24 -7.16 7.71
N THR A 37 7.90 -8.31 7.84
CA THR A 37 9.18 -8.39 8.55
C THR A 37 10.23 -7.47 7.95
N ASN A 38 10.09 -7.13 6.67
CA ASN A 38 10.97 -6.22 5.94
C ASN A 38 10.46 -4.76 5.94
N TRP A 39 9.23 -4.50 6.40
CA TRP A 39 8.55 -3.19 6.33
C TRP A 39 8.14 -2.65 7.70
N THR A 40 9.07 -2.63 8.65
CA THR A 40 8.85 -1.94 9.93
C THR A 40 9.32 -0.49 9.85
N SER A 41 8.50 0.41 10.39
CA SER A 41 8.87 1.81 10.63
C SER A 41 9.78 1.99 11.85
N GLY A 42 9.98 0.94 12.65
CA GLY A 42 10.54 1.03 13.99
C GLY A 42 9.56 1.63 15.02
N ASN A 43 8.32 1.95 14.62
CA ASN A 43 7.26 2.45 15.49
C ASN A 43 6.09 1.46 15.50
N GLU A 44 5.93 0.74 16.61
CA GLU A 44 4.90 -0.29 16.78
C GLU A 44 3.49 0.22 16.46
N LYS A 45 3.17 1.47 16.82
CA LYS A 45 1.83 2.02 16.57
C LYS A 45 1.56 2.27 15.08
N ILE A 46 2.57 2.73 14.33
CA ILE A 46 2.47 2.92 12.88
C ILE A 46 2.39 1.55 12.19
N ASP A 47 3.21 0.59 12.62
CA ASP A 47 3.24 -0.74 12.04
C ASP A 47 1.90 -1.48 12.25
N ASP A 48 1.32 -1.39 13.45
CA ASP A 48 0.01 -1.94 13.75
C ASP A 48 -1.11 -1.26 12.95
N PHE A 49 -0.99 0.05 12.75
CA PHE A 49 -1.93 0.82 11.93
C PHE A 49 -1.93 0.33 10.47
N ILE A 50 -0.74 0.23 9.86
CA ILE A 50 -0.56 -0.24 8.48
C ILE A 50 -1.12 -1.66 8.35
N ARG A 51 -0.81 -2.55 9.30
CA ARG A 51 -1.32 -3.93 9.34
C ARG A 51 -2.85 -3.96 9.37
N LYS A 52 -3.48 -3.14 10.23
CA LYS A 52 -4.96 -3.06 10.32
C LYS A 52 -5.58 -2.60 9.01
N LYS A 53 -5.00 -1.60 8.33
CA LYS A 53 -5.55 -1.11 7.06
C LYS A 53 -5.33 -2.13 5.93
N GLN A 54 -4.17 -2.79 5.87
CA GLN A 54 -3.92 -3.87 4.91
C GLN A 54 -4.75 -5.15 5.15
N LEU A 55 -5.39 -5.33 6.30
CA LEU A 55 -6.35 -6.44 6.48
C LEU A 55 -7.77 -6.05 6.05
N LYS A 56 -8.05 -4.75 5.98
CA LYS A 56 -9.37 -4.17 5.69
C LYS A 56 -9.55 -3.72 4.23
N PHE A 57 -8.54 -3.80 3.36
CA PHE A 57 -8.72 -3.36 1.98
C PHE A 57 -9.66 -4.30 1.23
N ASP A 58 -10.59 -3.75 0.46
CA ASP A 58 -11.59 -4.53 -0.28
C ASP A 58 -11.27 -4.70 -1.76
N LEU A 59 -10.19 -4.09 -2.23
CA LEU A 59 -9.87 -3.97 -3.64
C LEU A 59 -8.41 -4.31 -3.90
N TYR A 60 -8.17 -5.16 -4.90
CA TYR A 60 -6.84 -5.65 -5.29
C TYR A 60 -5.83 -4.54 -5.62
N TYR A 61 -6.30 -3.34 -5.99
CA TYR A 61 -5.47 -2.20 -6.36
C TYR A 61 -5.08 -1.30 -5.20
N THR A 62 -5.70 -1.42 -4.02
CA THR A 62 -5.38 -0.58 -2.87
C THR A 62 -4.38 -1.30 -1.98
N ILE A 63 -3.10 -0.97 -2.12
CA ILE A 63 -2.02 -1.51 -1.31
C ILE A 63 -1.38 -0.37 -0.52
N ILE A 64 -1.45 -0.47 0.80
CA ILE A 64 -0.79 0.46 1.71
C ILE A 64 0.59 -0.14 2.02
N GLU A 65 1.66 0.64 1.90
CA GLU A 65 3.03 0.19 2.16
C GLU A 65 3.75 1.18 3.08
N TRP A 66 4.63 0.67 3.94
CA TRP A 66 5.63 1.50 4.60
C TRP A 66 6.87 1.60 3.72
N ILE A 67 7.26 2.83 3.35
CA ILE A 67 8.41 3.07 2.47
C ILE A 67 9.50 3.81 3.26
N PRO A 68 10.69 3.21 3.41
CA PRO A 68 11.83 3.90 4.01
C PRO A 68 12.18 5.18 3.23
N TYR A 69 12.49 6.26 3.95
CA TYR A 69 12.76 7.57 3.34
C TYR A 69 13.90 7.53 2.30
N ASN A 70 14.87 6.63 2.47
CA ASN A 70 16.00 6.46 1.55
C ASN A 70 15.63 5.86 0.18
N GLN A 71 14.39 5.43 -0.04
CA GLN A 71 13.89 5.01 -1.35
C GLN A 71 13.49 6.21 -2.23
N PHE A 72 13.41 7.41 -1.67
CA PHE A 72 13.08 8.63 -2.38
C PHE A 72 14.36 9.39 -2.75
N ILE A 73 14.50 9.73 -4.03
CA ILE A 73 15.58 10.56 -4.56
C ILE A 73 15.02 11.83 -5.22
N ASP A 74 15.90 12.78 -5.53
CA ASP A 74 15.54 14.06 -6.16
C ASP A 74 14.40 14.82 -5.46
N ILE A 75 14.40 14.78 -4.13
CA ILE A 75 13.36 15.38 -3.29
C ILE A 75 13.40 16.91 -3.42
N LYS A 76 12.32 17.50 -3.93
CA LYS A 76 12.19 18.94 -4.17
C LYS A 76 10.93 19.47 -3.49
N LYS A 77 11.07 20.57 -2.76
CA LYS A 77 9.92 21.24 -2.12
C LYS A 77 9.06 21.90 -3.19
N ILE A 78 7.75 21.61 -3.20
CA ILE A 78 6.78 22.23 -4.11
C ILE A 78 6.13 23.42 -3.42
N GLU A 79 5.60 23.20 -2.21
CA GLU A 79 4.74 24.17 -1.54
C GLU A 79 4.81 24.01 -0.02
N LYS A 80 4.50 25.10 0.70
CA LYS A 80 4.22 25.08 2.13
C LYS A 80 2.80 25.61 2.33
N ASN A 81 1.91 24.83 2.95
CA ASN A 81 0.53 25.26 3.18
C ASN A 81 0.47 26.43 4.19
N VAL A 82 -0.62 27.20 4.09
CA VAL A 82 -0.89 28.48 4.78
C VAL A 82 -0.65 28.41 6.29
N ASP A 83 -1.01 27.30 6.94
CA ASP A 83 -0.91 27.14 8.40
C ASP A 83 0.39 26.47 8.87
N ASN A 84 1.38 26.28 7.98
CA ASN A 84 2.62 25.54 8.25
C ASN A 84 2.42 24.10 8.74
N ALA A 85 1.22 23.52 8.70
CA ALA A 85 0.96 22.15 9.18
C ALA A 85 1.56 21.08 8.25
N VAL A 86 1.53 21.32 6.94
CA VAL A 86 1.97 20.38 5.91
C VAL A 86 2.93 21.06 4.94
N THR A 87 4.02 20.36 4.61
CA THR A 87 4.94 20.71 3.52
C THR A 87 4.82 19.67 2.42
N ILE A 88 4.68 20.12 1.17
CA ILE A 88 4.54 19.24 0.01
C ILE A 88 5.88 19.19 -0.74
N TYR A 89 6.32 17.97 -1.05
CA TYR A 89 7.50 17.71 -1.87
C TYR A 89 7.14 16.85 -3.07
N SER A 90 7.89 16.98 -4.16
CA SER A 90 8.01 15.95 -5.19
C SER A 90 9.24 15.11 -4.91
N ALA A 91 9.19 13.84 -5.27
CA ALA A 91 10.34 12.96 -5.25
C ALA A 91 10.21 11.92 -6.35
N LEU A 92 11.33 11.35 -6.77
CA LEU A 92 11.36 10.11 -7.53
C LEU A 92 11.43 8.95 -6.54
N TRP A 93 10.44 8.05 -6.59
CA TRP A 93 10.43 6.84 -5.77
C TRP A 93 11.09 5.70 -6.53
N ASN A 94 12.28 5.31 -6.10
CA ASN A 94 13.00 4.16 -6.61
C ASN A 94 12.22 2.87 -6.29
N ASN A 95 12.08 1.99 -7.27
CA ASN A 95 11.29 0.76 -7.22
C ASN A 95 9.76 0.93 -7.14
N GLY A 96 9.22 2.16 -7.15
CA GLY A 96 7.78 2.42 -7.30
C GLY A 96 6.82 1.62 -6.39
N SER A 97 5.53 1.73 -6.68
CA SER A 97 4.47 1.09 -5.89
C SER A 97 4.28 -0.38 -6.24
N LEU A 98 3.86 -1.19 -5.25
CA LEU A 98 3.31 -2.51 -5.55
C LEU A 98 2.00 -2.37 -6.31
N HIS A 99 1.76 -3.33 -7.20
CA HIS A 99 0.50 -3.49 -7.90
C HIS A 99 0.28 -4.96 -8.24
N TYR A 100 -0.98 -5.34 -8.43
CA TYR A 100 -1.30 -6.68 -8.93
C TYR A 100 -1.13 -6.72 -10.44
N ASP A 101 -0.21 -7.56 -10.92
CA ASP A 101 -0.03 -7.88 -12.33
C ASP A 101 -0.99 -9.01 -12.70
N ILE A 102 -1.98 -8.71 -13.54
CA ILE A 102 -3.02 -9.66 -13.96
C ILE A 102 -2.43 -10.80 -14.80
N ASN A 103 -1.39 -10.53 -15.59
CA ASN A 103 -0.76 -11.54 -16.45
C ASN A 103 0.05 -12.54 -15.61
N LYS A 104 0.79 -12.03 -14.62
CA LYS A 104 1.57 -12.87 -13.70
C LYS A 104 0.75 -13.42 -12.53
N LYS A 105 -0.45 -12.90 -12.32
CA LYS A 105 -1.34 -13.23 -11.20
C LYS A 105 -0.66 -13.06 -9.84
N GLU A 106 0.12 -11.99 -9.70
CA GLU A 106 0.91 -11.74 -8.49
C GLU A 106 1.20 -10.25 -8.27
N LEU A 107 1.64 -9.92 -7.06
CA LEU A 107 2.10 -8.57 -6.74
C LEU A 107 3.49 -8.33 -7.33
N THR A 108 3.63 -7.25 -8.09
CA THR A 108 4.90 -6.81 -8.66
C THR A 108 5.10 -5.31 -8.41
N ARG A 109 6.34 -4.84 -8.51
CA ARG A 109 6.65 -3.42 -8.37
C ARG A 109 6.57 -2.71 -9.72
N ARG A 110 5.98 -1.52 -9.72
CA ARG A 110 6.07 -0.61 -10.86
C ARG A 110 7.50 -0.06 -10.97
N PRO A 111 7.93 0.37 -12.17
CA PRO A 111 9.16 1.13 -12.33
C PRO A 111 9.14 2.42 -11.51
N ASP A 112 10.29 3.09 -11.48
CA ASP A 112 10.46 4.37 -10.80
C ASP A 112 9.39 5.38 -11.23
N ILE A 113 8.81 6.07 -10.25
CA ILE A 113 7.66 6.96 -10.45
C ILE A 113 7.83 8.24 -9.66
N ASN A 114 7.44 9.36 -10.27
CA ASN A 114 7.34 10.63 -9.56
C ASN A 114 6.15 10.59 -8.60
N VAL A 115 6.42 10.92 -7.34
CA VAL A 115 5.43 10.93 -6.27
C VAL A 115 5.36 12.30 -5.61
N VAL A 116 4.22 12.56 -4.98
CA VAL A 116 4.02 13.71 -4.09
C VAL A 116 4.11 13.22 -2.65
N LEU A 117 5.04 13.78 -1.89
CA LEU A 117 5.20 13.51 -0.47
C LEU A 117 4.55 14.65 0.33
N LYS A 118 3.55 14.32 1.16
CA LYS A 118 2.99 15.24 2.15
C LYS A 118 3.68 15.01 3.49
N CYS A 119 4.49 15.97 3.93
CA CYS A 119 5.22 15.91 5.19
C CYS A 119 4.49 16.73 6.25
N LEU A 120 4.19 16.12 7.40
CA LEU A 120 3.54 16.77 8.53
C LEU A 120 4.61 17.45 9.39
N ASN A 121 4.51 18.78 9.54
CA ASN A 121 5.53 19.55 10.27
C ASN A 121 5.36 19.50 11.80
N ASN A 122 4.22 19.03 12.31
CA ASN A 122 3.93 18.96 13.74
C ASN A 122 3.63 17.51 14.16
N SER A 123 4.53 16.91 14.95
CA SER A 123 4.56 15.46 15.22
C SER A 123 3.69 15.01 16.40
N GLN A 124 2.95 15.93 17.03
CA GLN A 124 2.34 15.66 18.34
C GLN A 124 1.27 14.57 18.32
N ASN A 125 0.69 14.24 17.14
CA ASN A 125 -0.17 13.06 17.02
C ASN A 125 -0.24 12.52 15.58
N VAL A 126 0.88 11.99 15.08
CA VAL A 126 1.01 11.43 13.72
C VAL A 126 -0.11 10.43 13.38
N ILE A 127 -0.62 9.66 14.35
CA ILE A 127 -1.66 8.65 14.13
C ILE A 127 -3.04 9.28 13.84
N ASN A 128 -3.47 10.25 14.66
CA ASN A 128 -4.75 10.94 14.43
C ASN A 128 -4.77 11.60 13.05
N ILE A 129 -3.61 12.12 12.64
CA ILE A 129 -3.45 12.77 11.34
C ILE A 129 -3.48 11.73 10.22
N ILE A 130 -2.76 10.60 10.33
CA ILE A 130 -2.79 9.54 9.30
C ILE A 130 -4.21 8.97 9.11
N ASP A 131 -5.00 8.82 10.18
CA ASP A 131 -6.39 8.38 10.06
C ASP A 131 -7.26 9.40 9.30
N GLU A 132 -7.11 10.69 9.56
CA GLU A 132 -7.81 11.78 8.85
C GLU A 132 -7.43 11.83 7.36
N PHE A 133 -6.14 11.73 7.03
CA PHE A 133 -5.66 11.77 5.65
C PHE A 133 -6.02 10.53 4.81
N LEU A 134 -6.24 9.37 5.43
CA LEU A 134 -6.66 8.15 4.72
C LEU A 134 -8.18 8.03 4.57
N ILE A 135 -8.95 8.85 5.28
CA ILE A 135 -10.41 8.97 5.08
C ILE A 135 -10.71 9.83 3.84
N GLU A 136 -9.79 10.70 3.44
CA GLU A 136 -9.86 11.46 2.18
C GLU A 136 -9.19 10.70 1.01
N VAL A 137 -9.87 9.69 0.44
CA VAL A 137 -9.59 9.13 -0.90
C VAL A 137 -10.88 8.88 -1.64
#